data_AF-A0A8T4LFI5-F1
#
_entry.id   AF-A0A8T4LFI5-F1
#
_cell.length_a   1.000
_cell.length_b   1.000
_cell.length_c   1.000
_cell.angle_alpha   90.00
_cell.angle_beta   90.00
_cell.angle_gamma   90.00
#
_symmetry.space_group_name_H-M   'P 1'
#
loop_
_entity.id
_entity.type
_entity.pdbx_description
1 polymer ?
#
loop_
_entity_poly.entity_id
_entity_poly.type
_entity_poly.pdbx_seq_one_letter_code
_entity_poly.pdbx_strand_id
1 'polypeptide(L)'
;MKMPPHEIAIQIREAIGNPPLDFESIETEGAYINFFSNRKILALRIISKIKRLGSNFGKSDFGKKEKVMVEFPSPNTNKPLHLGHLRNMSIGESISRISEFNGEKIIRTNLNNDRGIHICKSMLAYKKWGKGKKPSKKIKSDHLVGDFYVKYSKKEKADPKIEKEAHDMLGKWESGDKETILLWKKMNKWALDGFKETYKNFGIKHDKEYFESNIYTKGREIILKGVEKGIFEKIEDGSVKLDLKKEGLGEKYLLRADGTSLYITQ
;
A
#
# COMPACT_ATOMS: atom_id res chain seq x y z
N MET A 1 -18.87 -33.62 29.49
CA MET A 1 -18.50 -34.31 30.74
C MET A 1 -18.62 -33.31 31.87
N LYS A 2 -19.31 -33.63 32.98
CA LYS A 2 -19.32 -32.81 34.20
C LYS A 2 -18.17 -33.27 35.12
N MET A 3 -16.95 -33.05 34.69
CA MET A 3 -15.75 -33.37 35.47
C MET A 3 -14.94 -32.10 35.72
N PRO A 4 -14.34 -31.93 36.91
CA PRO A 4 -13.39 -30.87 37.16
C PRO A 4 -12.24 -30.89 36.12
N PRO A 5 -11.82 -29.74 35.57
CA PRO A 5 -10.77 -29.68 34.55
C PRO A 5 -9.44 -30.32 34.96
N HIS A 6 -9.08 -30.33 36.24
CA HIS A 6 -7.86 -30.99 36.73
C HIS A 6 -7.95 -32.53 36.64
N GLU A 7 -9.12 -33.11 36.92
CA GLU A 7 -9.36 -34.55 36.73
C GLU A 7 -9.30 -34.92 35.25
N ILE A 8 -9.83 -34.06 34.38
CA ILE A 8 -9.72 -34.24 32.92
C ILE A 8 -8.25 -34.20 32.48
N ALA A 9 -7.46 -33.26 33.00
CA ALA A 9 -6.03 -33.15 32.67
C ALA A 9 -5.25 -34.40 33.10
N ILE A 10 -5.53 -34.94 34.30
CA ILE A 10 -4.94 -36.19 34.80
C ILE A 10 -5.34 -37.36 33.91
N GLN A 11 -6.63 -37.52 33.59
CA GLN A 11 -7.10 -38.61 32.73
C GLN A 11 -6.48 -38.57 31.33
N ILE A 12 -6.36 -37.39 30.71
CA ILE A 12 -5.71 -37.24 29.41
C ILE A 12 -4.21 -37.56 29.53
N ARG A 13 -3.55 -37.08 30.59
CA ARG A 13 -2.13 -37.37 30.83
C ARG A 13 -1.87 -38.87 30.96
N GLU A 14 -2.71 -39.58 31.70
CA GLU A 14 -2.63 -41.04 31.85
C GLU A 14 -2.87 -41.74 30.51
N ALA A 15 -3.88 -41.31 29.74
CA ALA A 15 -4.20 -41.87 28.44
C ALA A 15 -3.08 -41.68 27.39
N ILE A 16 -2.27 -40.61 27.49
CA ILE A 16 -1.10 -40.40 26.63
C ILE A 16 -0.01 -41.45 26.90
N GLY A 17 0.10 -41.96 28.13
CA GLY A 17 1.10 -42.96 28.51
C GLY A 17 2.53 -42.40 28.54
N ASN A 18 3.49 -43.11 27.93
CA ASN A 18 4.88 -42.66 27.88
C ASN A 18 5.04 -41.44 26.96
N PRO A 19 5.88 -40.45 27.31
CA PRO A 19 6.16 -39.32 26.42
C PRO A 19 6.61 -39.79 25.03
N PRO A 20 6.08 -39.22 23.93
CA PRO A 20 6.60 -39.45 22.60
C PRO A 20 8.07 -39.04 22.50
N LEU A 21 8.82 -39.58 21.54
CA LEU A 21 10.26 -39.38 21.39
C LEU A 21 10.72 -37.90 21.45
N ASP A 22 9.91 -36.97 20.97
CA ASP A 22 10.23 -35.54 20.94
C ASP A 22 10.08 -34.84 22.31
N PHE A 23 9.54 -35.54 23.31
CA PHE A 23 9.26 -35.04 24.65
C PHE A 23 10.00 -35.85 25.71
N GLU A 24 10.58 -35.15 26.67
CA GLU A 24 11.30 -35.72 27.82
C GLU A 24 10.31 -36.08 28.93
N SER A 25 9.35 -35.20 29.20
CA SER A 25 8.27 -35.43 30.14
C SER A 25 6.97 -34.79 29.67
N ILE A 26 5.88 -35.28 30.23
CA ILE A 26 4.56 -34.65 30.14
C ILE A 26 4.06 -34.60 31.58
N GLU A 27 3.57 -33.46 32.02
CA GLU A 27 3.18 -33.22 33.41
C GLU A 27 1.86 -32.45 33.45
N THR A 28 1.10 -32.65 34.53
CA THR A 28 -0.14 -31.92 34.76
C THR A 28 0.08 -30.85 35.81
N GLU A 29 -0.44 -29.65 35.55
CA GLU A 29 -0.44 -28.55 36.49
C GLU A 29 -1.86 -27.94 36.54
N GLY A 30 -2.63 -28.31 37.56
CA GLY A 30 -4.05 -27.96 37.65
C GLY A 30 -4.81 -28.47 36.42
N ALA A 31 -5.39 -27.56 35.64
CA ALA A 31 -6.15 -27.87 34.43
C ALA A 31 -5.30 -27.97 33.15
N TYR A 32 -3.97 -27.79 33.25
CA TYR A 32 -3.06 -27.80 32.10
C TYR A 32 -2.29 -29.12 31.98
N ILE A 33 -1.93 -29.45 30.73
CA ILE A 33 -1.02 -30.55 30.40
C ILE A 33 0.18 -29.93 29.69
N ASN A 34 1.32 -29.94 30.38
CA ASN A 34 2.56 -29.36 29.92
C ASN A 34 3.43 -30.42 29.26
N PHE A 35 3.90 -30.14 28.04
CA PHE A 35 4.80 -31.01 27.29
C PHE A 35 6.21 -30.43 27.29
N PHE A 36 7.17 -31.15 27.86
CA PHE A 36 8.56 -30.73 27.95
C PHE A 36 9.37 -31.40 26.85
N SER A 37 9.92 -30.63 25.92
CA SER A 37 10.63 -31.16 24.76
C SER A 37 11.95 -31.83 25.15
N ASN A 38 12.24 -33.01 24.59
CA ASN A 38 13.59 -33.57 24.61
C ASN A 38 14.48 -32.75 23.66
N ARG A 39 15.20 -31.77 24.22
CA ARG A 39 15.95 -30.78 23.44
C ARG A 39 16.99 -31.42 22.52
N LYS A 40 17.64 -32.51 22.94
CA LYS A 40 18.67 -33.20 22.13
C LYS A 40 18.05 -33.83 20.89
N ILE A 41 16.94 -34.56 21.06
CA ILE A 41 16.24 -35.22 19.95
C ILE A 41 15.63 -34.17 19.01
N LEU A 42 14.97 -33.15 19.58
CA LEU A 42 14.38 -32.05 18.81
C LEU A 42 15.44 -31.30 17.99
N ALA A 43 16.58 -30.95 18.59
CA ALA A 43 17.66 -30.27 17.88
C ALA A 43 18.22 -31.11 16.72
N LEU A 44 18.48 -32.40 16.94
CA LEU A 44 18.97 -33.31 15.90
C LEU A 44 17.97 -33.40 14.72
N ARG A 45 16.67 -33.50 15.01
CA ARG A 45 15.63 -33.53 13.97
C ARG A 45 15.52 -32.22 13.22
N ILE A 46 15.51 -31.08 13.93
CA ILE A 46 15.43 -29.76 13.32
C ILE A 46 16.65 -29.50 12.44
N ILE A 47 17.87 -29.73 12.93
CA ILE A 47 19.10 -29.53 12.15
C ILE A 47 19.11 -30.42 10.91
N SER A 48 18.71 -31.68 11.04
CA SER A 48 18.59 -32.59 9.89
C SER A 48 17.55 -32.10 8.88
N LYS A 49 16.41 -31.59 9.36
CA LYS A 49 15.35 -31.01 8.51
C LYS A 49 15.82 -29.72 7.82
N ILE A 50 16.56 -28.84 8.51
CA ILE A 50 17.17 -27.63 7.95
C ILE A 50 18.15 -28.02 6.85
N LYS A 51 19.06 -28.97 7.11
CA LYS A 51 20.02 -29.45 6.10
C LYS A 51 19.33 -30.03 4.87
N ARG A 52 18.26 -30.80 5.06
CA ARG A 52 17.50 -31.42 3.96
C ARG A 52 16.68 -30.41 3.15
N LEU A 53 16.02 -29.46 3.82
CA LEU A 53 15.11 -28.51 3.16
C LEU A 53 15.81 -27.23 2.67
N GLY A 54 16.97 -26.88 3.24
CA GLY A 54 17.72 -25.68 2.92
C GLY A 54 16.86 -24.42 3.06
N SER A 55 16.83 -23.60 2.00
CA SER A 55 16.01 -22.39 1.93
C SER A 55 14.50 -22.64 2.00
N ASN A 56 14.03 -23.88 1.84
CA ASN A 56 12.61 -24.24 2.01
C ASN A 56 12.25 -24.65 3.45
N PHE A 57 13.18 -24.58 4.41
CA PHE A 57 12.85 -24.85 5.81
C PHE A 57 11.80 -23.84 6.31
N GLY A 58 10.67 -24.34 6.80
CA GLY A 58 9.53 -23.51 7.23
C GLY A 58 8.57 -23.13 6.11
N LYS A 59 8.85 -23.50 4.85
CA LYS A 59 7.94 -23.28 3.72
C LYS A 59 6.68 -24.12 3.91
N SER A 60 5.53 -23.56 3.58
CA SER A 60 4.25 -24.27 3.61
C SER A 60 3.48 -24.09 2.30
N ASP A 61 2.42 -24.88 2.12
CA ASP A 61 1.47 -24.79 1.02
C ASP A 61 0.06 -24.39 1.51
N PHE A 62 -0.03 -23.87 2.73
CA PHE A 62 -1.28 -23.47 3.37
C PHE A 62 -2.11 -22.52 2.50
N GLY A 63 -1.44 -21.58 1.84
CA GLY A 63 -2.06 -20.57 0.98
C GLY A 63 -2.11 -20.91 -0.51
N LYS A 64 -1.85 -22.16 -0.93
CA LYS A 64 -1.67 -22.51 -2.35
C LYS A 64 -2.86 -22.18 -3.27
N LYS A 65 -4.07 -22.09 -2.71
CA LYS A 65 -5.30 -21.74 -3.44
C LYS A 65 -5.60 -20.25 -3.43
N GLU A 66 -4.88 -19.48 -2.61
CA GLU A 66 -5.13 -18.06 -2.41
C GLU A 66 -4.32 -17.22 -3.40
N LYS A 67 -4.94 -16.11 -3.80
CA LYS A 67 -4.34 -15.11 -4.67
C LYS A 67 -4.51 -13.75 -4.01
N VAL A 68 -3.40 -13.18 -3.57
CA VAL A 68 -3.40 -11.95 -2.78
C VAL A 68 -2.70 -10.84 -3.53
N MET A 69 -3.33 -9.67 -3.58
CA MET A 69 -2.74 -8.45 -4.11
C MET A 69 -2.21 -7.62 -2.95
N VAL A 70 -0.94 -7.20 -3.02
CA VAL A 70 -0.32 -6.36 -2.00
C VAL A 70 0.11 -5.06 -2.67
N GLU A 71 -0.55 -3.96 -2.32
CA GLU A 71 -0.30 -2.64 -2.89
C GLU A 71 0.71 -1.86 -2.03
N PHE A 72 1.81 -1.41 -2.63
CA PHE A 72 2.81 -0.54 -2.01
C PHE A 72 3.79 0.04 -3.07
N PRO A 73 4.45 1.19 -2.81
CA PRO A 73 4.20 2.13 -1.72
C PRO A 73 3.22 3.25 -2.08
N SER A 74 2.70 3.27 -3.31
CA SER A 74 1.72 4.22 -3.84
C SER A 74 2.15 5.69 -3.68
N PRO A 75 3.28 6.10 -4.31
CA PRO A 75 3.85 7.42 -4.11
C PRO A 75 3.17 8.50 -4.96
N ASN A 76 3.32 9.76 -4.53
CA ASN A 76 2.98 10.92 -5.33
C ASN A 76 4.19 11.37 -6.15
N THR A 77 3.97 11.61 -7.43
CA THR A 77 5.01 11.99 -8.41
C THR A 77 5.51 13.43 -8.30
N ASN A 78 5.00 14.22 -7.35
CA ASN A 78 5.44 15.59 -7.13
C ASN A 78 6.68 15.70 -6.22
N LYS A 79 7.11 14.61 -5.58
CA LYS A 79 8.21 14.60 -4.59
C LYS A 79 9.03 13.30 -4.67
N PRO A 80 10.31 13.31 -4.25
CA PRO A 80 11.11 12.10 -4.14
C PRO A 80 10.63 11.17 -3.02
N LEU A 81 11.00 9.89 -3.09
CA LEU A 81 10.73 8.93 -2.03
C LEU A 81 11.55 9.26 -0.78
N HIS A 82 10.86 9.44 0.35
CA HIS A 82 11.43 9.60 1.69
C HIS A 82 11.27 8.35 2.58
N LEU A 83 11.82 8.39 3.81
CA LEU A 83 11.79 7.30 4.79
C LEU A 83 10.40 6.69 5.05
N GLY A 84 9.34 7.52 5.06
CA GLY A 84 7.97 7.02 5.13
C GLY A 84 7.60 6.02 4.02
N HIS A 85 8.10 6.19 2.80
CA HIS A 85 7.89 5.21 1.72
C HIS A 85 8.74 3.96 1.94
N LEU A 86 9.96 4.09 2.50
CA LEU A 86 10.78 2.93 2.84
C LEU A 86 10.04 2.01 3.81
N ARG A 87 9.38 2.58 4.84
CA ARG A 87 8.55 1.79 5.75
C ARG A 87 7.50 0.97 4.99
N ASN A 88 6.72 1.61 4.11
CA ASN A 88 5.66 0.92 3.37
C ASN A 88 6.24 -0.12 2.38
N MET A 89 7.35 0.20 1.71
CA MET A 89 8.04 -0.75 0.82
C MET A 89 8.55 -1.97 1.58
N SER A 90 9.21 -1.78 2.72
CA SER A 90 9.74 -2.88 3.54
C SER A 90 8.63 -3.76 4.10
N ILE A 91 7.54 -3.17 4.60
CA ILE A 91 6.39 -3.93 5.11
C ILE A 91 5.71 -4.71 3.98
N GLY A 92 5.38 -4.03 2.87
CA GLY A 92 4.71 -4.65 1.73
C GLY A 92 5.52 -5.80 1.13
N GLU A 93 6.82 -5.61 0.95
CA GLU A 93 7.70 -6.64 0.41
C GLU A 93 7.92 -7.80 1.40
N SER A 94 8.00 -7.53 2.71
CA SER A 94 8.14 -8.57 3.74
C SER A 94 6.91 -9.46 3.80
N ILE A 95 5.71 -8.86 3.83
CA ILE A 95 4.44 -9.59 3.82
C ILE A 95 4.32 -10.39 2.53
N SER A 96 4.66 -9.80 1.39
CA SER A 96 4.66 -10.50 0.09
C SER A 96 5.53 -11.75 0.12
N ARG A 97 6.78 -11.65 0.62
CA ARG A 97 7.70 -12.79 0.69
C ARG A 97 7.24 -13.87 1.66
N ILE A 98 6.74 -13.48 2.84
CA ILE A 98 6.22 -14.43 3.83
C ILE A 98 5.02 -15.19 3.26
N SER A 99 4.13 -14.48 2.56
CA SER A 99 2.93 -15.06 1.98
C SER A 99 3.25 -16.01 0.81
N GLU A 100 4.18 -15.61 -0.07
CA GLU A 100 4.73 -16.51 -1.11
C GLU A 100 5.40 -17.76 -0.51
N PHE A 101 6.09 -17.61 0.62
CA PHE A 101 6.71 -18.73 1.34
C PHE A 101 5.68 -19.66 1.99
N ASN A 102 4.45 -19.19 2.20
CA ASN A 102 3.31 -20.02 2.62
C ASN A 102 2.47 -20.55 1.44
N GLY A 103 2.92 -20.34 0.21
CA GLY A 103 2.33 -20.90 -1.00
C GLY A 103 1.34 -20.00 -1.72
N GLU A 104 1.04 -18.80 -1.20
CA GLU A 104 0.11 -17.87 -1.83
C GLU A 104 0.63 -17.33 -3.16
N LYS A 105 -0.28 -17.08 -4.11
CA LYS A 105 0.04 -16.35 -5.33
C LYS A 105 -0.04 -14.85 -5.08
N ILE A 106 1.10 -14.22 -4.85
CA ILE A 106 1.18 -12.77 -4.63
C ILE A 106 1.25 -11.99 -5.94
N ILE A 107 0.53 -10.87 -6.00
CA ILE A 107 0.68 -9.81 -7.01
C ILE A 107 1.07 -8.52 -6.29
N ARG A 108 2.29 -8.07 -6.51
CA ARG A 108 2.78 -6.79 -5.99
C ARG A 108 2.32 -5.67 -6.91
N THR A 109 1.56 -4.73 -6.37
CA THR A 109 1.02 -3.61 -7.15
C THR A 109 1.49 -2.29 -6.60
N ASN A 110 1.56 -1.28 -7.46
CA ASN A 110 1.83 0.10 -7.05
C ASN A 110 0.81 1.02 -7.72
N LEU A 111 0.11 1.83 -6.94
CA LEU A 111 -0.79 2.87 -7.46
C LEU A 111 -0.06 4.21 -7.43
N ASN A 112 0.54 4.59 -8.55
CA ASN A 112 1.23 5.87 -8.65
C ASN A 112 0.19 7.01 -8.70
N ASN A 113 0.30 7.94 -7.75
CA ASN A 113 -0.45 9.17 -7.78
C ASN A 113 0.28 10.18 -8.68
N ASP A 114 -0.16 10.20 -9.93
CA ASP A 114 0.45 10.98 -11.02
C ASP A 114 -0.37 12.21 -11.41
N ARG A 115 -1.46 12.53 -10.71
CA ARG A 115 -2.34 13.66 -11.02
C ARG A 115 -2.70 14.51 -9.80
N GLY A 116 -3.26 15.69 -10.06
CA GLY A 116 -3.81 16.57 -9.03
C GLY A 116 -2.96 17.81 -8.76
N ILE A 117 -3.42 18.60 -7.80
CA ILE A 117 -2.91 19.96 -7.57
C ILE A 117 -1.42 19.95 -7.20
N HIS A 118 -0.95 18.98 -6.41
CA HIS A 118 0.45 18.93 -6.00
C HIS A 118 1.42 18.72 -7.17
N ILE A 119 1.01 17.96 -8.19
CA ILE A 119 1.79 17.78 -9.42
C ILE A 119 1.78 19.08 -10.23
N CYS A 120 0.62 19.75 -10.32
CA CYS A 120 0.48 21.05 -10.99
C CYS A 120 1.35 22.13 -10.34
N LYS A 121 1.48 22.14 -9.00
CA LYS A 121 2.39 23.04 -8.27
C LYS A 121 3.84 22.87 -8.74
N SER A 122 4.32 21.63 -8.83
CA SER A 122 5.67 21.34 -9.38
C SER A 122 5.81 21.74 -10.84
N MET A 123 4.80 21.44 -11.67
CA MET A 123 4.77 21.79 -13.10
C MET A 123 4.80 23.30 -13.34
N LEU A 124 4.00 24.06 -12.61
CA LEU A 124 3.96 25.51 -12.70
C LEU A 124 5.31 26.12 -12.30
N ALA A 125 5.93 25.62 -11.23
CA ALA A 125 7.24 26.09 -10.82
C ALA A 125 8.34 25.76 -11.86
N TYR A 126 8.27 24.60 -12.51
CA TYR A 126 9.15 24.27 -13.63
C TYR A 126 8.91 25.17 -14.84
N LYS A 127 7.65 25.41 -15.21
CA LYS A 127 7.27 26.27 -16.35
C LYS A 127 7.79 27.71 -16.16
N LYS A 128 7.62 28.29 -14.96
CA LYS A 128 8.04 29.66 -14.67
C LYS A 128 9.54 29.81 -14.38
N TRP A 129 10.13 28.88 -13.65
CA TRP A 129 11.47 29.06 -13.09
C TRP A 129 12.43 27.89 -13.33
N GLY A 130 12.06 26.96 -14.20
CA GLY A 130 12.87 25.81 -14.57
C GLY A 130 13.96 26.11 -15.58
N LYS A 131 13.78 27.13 -16.44
CA LYS A 131 14.78 27.58 -17.43
C LYS A 131 15.42 26.42 -18.23
N GLY A 132 14.61 25.43 -18.61
CA GLY A 132 15.07 24.27 -19.37
C GLY A 132 15.92 23.25 -18.59
N LYS A 133 16.04 23.35 -17.25
CA LYS A 133 16.77 22.40 -16.40
C LYS A 133 16.29 20.96 -16.65
N LYS A 134 17.22 20.01 -16.64
CA LYS A 134 16.98 18.57 -16.86
C LYS A 134 17.66 17.76 -15.76
N PRO A 135 17.19 16.53 -15.48
CA PRO A 135 17.92 15.58 -14.64
C PRO A 135 19.33 15.32 -15.18
N SER A 136 20.26 14.96 -14.30
CA SER A 136 21.64 14.63 -14.66
C SER A 136 22.23 13.63 -13.68
N LYS A 137 23.45 13.14 -13.92
CA LYS A 137 24.15 12.26 -12.97
C LYS A 137 24.30 12.86 -11.56
N LYS A 138 24.33 14.20 -11.44
CA LYS A 138 24.42 14.91 -10.15
C LYS A 138 23.06 15.21 -9.51
N ILE A 139 21.98 15.14 -10.29
CA ILE A 139 20.63 15.48 -9.83
C ILE A 139 19.68 14.38 -10.28
N LYS A 140 19.35 13.51 -9.32
CA LYS A 140 18.37 12.44 -9.50
C LYS A 140 17.04 13.03 -9.98
N SER A 141 16.36 12.30 -10.87
CA SER A 141 15.27 12.86 -11.66
C SER A 141 14.01 13.21 -10.83
N ASP A 142 13.66 12.41 -9.84
CA ASP A 142 12.57 12.69 -8.89
C ASP A 142 12.93 13.79 -7.89
N HIS A 143 14.22 13.90 -7.51
CA HIS A 143 14.70 15.03 -6.70
C HIS A 143 14.56 16.35 -7.45
N LEU A 144 14.84 16.38 -8.76
CA LEU A 144 14.60 17.58 -9.56
C LEU A 144 13.12 17.99 -9.53
N VAL A 145 12.19 17.05 -9.62
CA VAL A 145 10.75 17.34 -9.51
C VAL A 145 10.42 17.89 -8.12
N GLY A 146 10.94 17.27 -7.06
CA GLY A 146 10.79 17.73 -5.68
C GLY A 146 11.35 19.13 -5.43
N ASP A 147 12.49 19.48 -6.04
CA ASP A 147 13.07 20.82 -5.95
C ASP A 147 12.09 21.88 -6.47
N PHE A 148 11.36 21.58 -7.55
CA PHE A 148 10.35 22.49 -8.09
C PHE A 148 9.11 22.56 -7.21
N TYR A 149 8.72 21.47 -6.55
CA TYR A 149 7.67 21.50 -5.53
C TYR A 149 8.04 22.44 -4.37
N VAL A 150 9.26 22.29 -3.83
CA VAL A 150 9.77 23.16 -2.75
C VAL A 150 9.87 24.61 -3.22
N LYS A 151 10.33 24.83 -4.47
CA LYS A 151 10.40 26.16 -5.07
C LYS A 151 9.02 26.79 -5.21
N TYR A 152 8.01 26.02 -5.59
CA TYR A 152 6.61 26.47 -5.60
C TYR A 152 6.18 26.95 -4.21
N SER A 153 6.34 26.12 -3.18
CA SER A 153 5.92 26.47 -1.80
C SER A 153 6.62 27.73 -1.28
N LYS A 154 7.87 27.98 -1.66
CA LYS A 154 8.57 29.24 -1.32
C LYS A 154 7.98 30.44 -2.05
N LYS A 155 7.55 30.27 -3.31
CA LYS A 155 6.93 31.34 -4.11
C LYS A 155 5.51 31.62 -3.68
N GLU A 156 4.75 30.59 -3.32
CA GLU A 156 3.37 30.69 -2.80
C GLU A 156 3.32 31.50 -1.50
N LYS A 157 4.29 31.30 -0.60
CA LYS A 157 4.43 32.12 0.61
C LYS A 157 4.67 33.60 0.33
N ALA A 158 5.32 33.93 -0.79
CA ALA A 158 5.61 35.31 -1.17
C ALA A 158 4.49 35.93 -2.02
N ASP A 159 3.81 35.13 -2.82
CA ASP A 159 2.68 35.53 -3.66
C ASP A 159 1.60 34.44 -3.65
N PRO A 160 0.59 34.54 -2.76
CA PRO A 160 -0.49 33.57 -2.70
C PRO A 160 -1.33 33.48 -3.97
N LYS A 161 -1.27 34.48 -4.88
CA LYS A 161 -2.07 34.48 -6.11
C LYS A 161 -1.66 33.38 -7.08
N ILE A 162 -0.44 32.84 -6.97
CA ILE A 162 0.01 31.74 -7.81
C ILE A 162 -0.77 30.44 -7.58
N GLU A 163 -1.49 30.33 -6.46
CA GLU A 163 -2.37 29.19 -6.19
C GLU A 163 -3.49 29.10 -7.23
N LYS A 164 -4.05 30.25 -7.63
CA LYS A 164 -5.04 30.31 -8.71
C LYS A 164 -4.44 29.78 -10.01
N GLU A 165 -3.20 30.12 -10.34
CA GLU A 165 -2.54 29.63 -11.55
C GLU A 165 -2.30 28.10 -11.52
N ALA A 166 -2.06 27.51 -10.34
CA ALA A 166 -1.93 26.06 -10.20
C ALA A 166 -3.29 25.37 -10.40
N HIS A 167 -4.38 25.96 -9.92
CA HIS A 167 -5.74 25.49 -10.19
C HIS A 167 -6.11 25.64 -11.67
N ASP A 168 -5.77 26.76 -12.30
CA ASP A 168 -5.97 26.96 -13.74
C ASP A 168 -5.20 25.91 -14.56
N MET A 169 -3.98 25.57 -14.14
CA MET A 169 -3.20 24.50 -14.76
C MET A 169 -3.84 23.12 -14.56
N LEU A 170 -4.43 22.84 -13.40
CA LEU A 170 -5.19 21.61 -13.18
C LEU A 170 -6.40 21.53 -14.12
N GLY A 171 -7.17 22.60 -14.27
CA GLY A 171 -8.28 22.65 -15.23
C GLY A 171 -7.84 22.46 -16.68
N LYS A 172 -6.67 23.00 -17.06
CA LYS A 172 -6.04 22.74 -18.37
C LYS A 172 -5.65 21.27 -18.54
N TRP A 173 -5.12 20.65 -17.50
CA TRP A 173 -4.80 19.22 -17.53
C TRP A 173 -6.07 18.37 -17.70
N GLU A 174 -7.14 18.69 -16.96
CA GLU A 174 -8.42 17.96 -17.03
C GLU A 174 -9.15 18.13 -18.37
N SER A 175 -8.99 19.28 -19.03
CA SER A 175 -9.51 19.52 -20.40
C SER A 175 -8.61 18.96 -21.51
N GLY A 176 -7.48 18.34 -21.18
CA GLY A 176 -6.59 17.73 -22.15
C GLY A 176 -5.73 18.72 -22.95
N ASP A 177 -5.45 19.90 -22.40
CA ASP A 177 -4.57 20.89 -23.02
C ASP A 177 -3.20 20.28 -23.39
N LYS A 178 -2.85 20.38 -24.68
CA LYS A 178 -1.68 19.67 -25.24
C LYS A 178 -0.39 20.06 -24.55
N GLU A 179 -0.16 21.34 -24.28
CA GLU A 179 1.07 21.80 -23.61
C GLU A 179 1.16 21.28 -22.17
N THR A 180 0.05 21.38 -21.44
CA THR A 180 -0.02 20.95 -20.05
C THR A 180 0.18 19.44 -19.94
N ILE A 181 -0.44 18.64 -20.81
CA ILE A 181 -0.26 17.19 -20.86
C ILE A 181 1.18 16.80 -21.22
N LEU A 182 1.82 17.50 -22.16
CA LEU A 182 3.22 17.24 -22.52
C LEU A 182 4.17 17.51 -21.34
N LEU A 183 3.96 18.63 -20.63
CA LEU A 183 4.73 18.95 -19.43
C LEU A 183 4.50 17.92 -18.32
N TRP A 184 3.24 17.53 -18.11
CA TRP A 184 2.85 16.51 -17.15
C TRP A 184 3.53 15.17 -17.43
N LYS A 185 3.46 14.65 -18.67
CA LYS A 185 4.14 13.40 -19.06
C LYS A 185 5.64 13.47 -18.80
N LYS A 186 6.27 14.60 -19.15
CA LYS A 186 7.70 14.83 -18.98
C LYS A 186 8.11 14.80 -17.51
N MET A 187 7.40 15.50 -16.64
CA MET A 187 7.76 15.58 -15.21
C MET A 187 7.41 14.28 -14.47
N ASN A 188 6.28 13.65 -14.79
CA ASN A 188 5.97 12.32 -14.26
C ASN A 188 7.01 11.29 -14.64
N LYS A 189 7.46 11.29 -15.91
CA LYS A 189 8.56 10.41 -16.34
C LYS A 189 9.80 10.60 -15.45
N TRP A 190 10.18 11.85 -15.15
CA TRP A 190 11.31 12.10 -14.26
C TRP A 190 11.10 11.58 -12.84
N ALA A 191 9.91 11.76 -12.27
CA ALA A 191 9.58 11.21 -10.95
C ALA A 191 9.68 9.67 -10.96
N LEU A 192 9.02 9.02 -11.91
CA LEU A 192 8.97 7.56 -12.03
C LEU A 192 10.35 6.95 -12.31
N ASP A 193 11.15 7.56 -13.19
CA ASP A 193 12.52 7.10 -13.48
C ASP A 193 13.39 7.18 -12.20
N GLY A 194 13.17 8.19 -11.35
CA GLY A 194 13.86 8.31 -10.07
C GLY A 194 13.37 7.28 -9.06
N PHE A 195 12.07 7.03 -8.99
CA PHE A 195 11.51 5.99 -8.11
C PHE A 195 12.06 4.61 -8.46
N LYS A 196 12.18 4.28 -9.75
CA LYS A 196 12.75 3.01 -10.22
C LYS A 196 14.19 2.78 -9.76
N GLU A 197 15.01 3.82 -9.72
CA GLU A 197 16.37 3.73 -9.17
C GLU A 197 16.33 3.35 -7.68
N THR A 198 15.47 4.00 -6.90
CA THR A 198 15.28 3.68 -5.48
C THR A 198 14.75 2.26 -5.30
N TYR A 199 13.72 1.86 -6.05
CA TYR A 199 13.15 0.50 -5.97
C TYR A 199 14.21 -0.56 -6.26
N LYS A 200 15.05 -0.36 -7.28
CA LYS A 200 16.16 -1.25 -7.60
C LYS A 200 17.13 -1.38 -6.43
N ASN A 201 17.49 -0.27 -5.78
CA ASN A 201 18.43 -0.29 -4.65
C ASN A 201 17.88 -1.03 -3.43
N PHE A 202 16.56 -1.02 -3.22
CA PHE A 202 15.89 -1.72 -2.12
C PHE A 202 15.37 -3.11 -2.50
N GLY A 203 15.64 -3.60 -3.71
CA GLY A 203 15.16 -4.91 -4.17
C GLY A 203 13.62 -4.99 -4.29
N ILE A 204 12.96 -3.85 -4.48
CA ILE A 204 11.51 -3.76 -4.65
C ILE A 204 11.14 -4.02 -6.11
N LYS A 205 10.16 -4.91 -6.30
CA LYS A 205 9.62 -5.26 -7.62
C LYS A 205 8.10 -5.14 -7.58
N HIS A 206 7.53 -4.59 -8.64
CA HIS A 206 6.09 -4.58 -8.87
C HIS A 206 5.75 -5.46 -10.06
N ASP A 207 4.73 -6.29 -9.92
CA ASP A 207 4.18 -7.09 -11.02
C ASP A 207 3.26 -6.25 -11.90
N LYS A 208 2.62 -5.22 -11.31
CA LYS A 208 1.76 -4.30 -12.04
C LYS A 208 1.78 -2.90 -11.44
N GLU A 209 1.89 -1.89 -12.31
CA GLU A 209 1.78 -0.48 -11.94
C GLU A 209 0.45 0.08 -12.44
N TYR A 210 -0.25 0.77 -11.55
CA TYR A 210 -1.46 1.54 -11.83
C TYR A 210 -1.15 3.03 -11.68
N PHE A 211 -2.00 3.84 -12.31
CA PHE A 211 -1.86 5.30 -12.33
C PHE A 211 -3.24 5.91 -12.10
N GLU A 212 -3.35 6.82 -11.13
CA GLU A 212 -4.61 7.49 -10.82
C GLU A 212 -5.19 8.21 -12.05
N SER A 213 -4.32 8.78 -12.90
CA SER A 213 -4.70 9.41 -14.17
C SER A 213 -5.50 8.50 -15.12
N ASN A 214 -5.37 7.17 -15.00
CA ASN A 214 -6.08 6.22 -15.84
C ASN A 214 -7.44 5.76 -15.26
N ILE A 215 -7.72 6.05 -13.99
CA ILE A 215 -8.87 5.48 -13.28
C ILE A 215 -9.80 6.50 -12.64
N TYR A 216 -9.36 7.75 -12.45
CA TYR A 216 -10.11 8.77 -11.69
C TYR A 216 -11.53 9.05 -12.21
N THR A 217 -11.83 8.80 -13.48
CA THR A 217 -13.17 8.98 -14.06
C THR A 217 -14.12 7.83 -13.72
N LYS A 218 -13.60 6.62 -13.54
CA LYS A 218 -14.39 5.39 -13.32
C LYS A 218 -15.15 5.45 -11.99
N GLY A 219 -14.50 5.99 -10.96
CA GLY A 219 -15.10 6.20 -9.66
C GLY A 219 -16.40 6.98 -9.72
N ARG A 220 -16.38 8.12 -10.42
CA ARG A 220 -17.57 8.96 -10.62
C ARG A 220 -18.72 8.21 -11.29
N GLU A 221 -18.43 7.41 -12.31
CA GLU A 221 -19.45 6.60 -12.99
C GLU A 221 -20.10 5.57 -12.06
N ILE A 222 -19.32 4.96 -11.17
CA ILE A 222 -19.82 4.02 -10.15
C ILE A 222 -20.75 4.75 -9.18
N ILE A 223 -20.36 5.94 -8.71
CA ILE A 223 -21.19 6.73 -7.79
C ILE A 223 -22.50 7.13 -8.45
N LEU A 224 -22.48 7.63 -9.68
CA LEU A 224 -23.71 8.03 -10.38
C LEU A 224 -24.67 6.84 -10.58
N LYS A 225 -24.15 5.67 -10.96
CA LYS A 225 -24.94 4.42 -11.04
C LYS A 225 -25.47 3.97 -9.68
N GLY A 226 -24.74 4.22 -8.60
CA GLY A 226 -25.18 3.92 -7.25
C GLY A 226 -26.30 4.84 -6.76
N VAL A 227 -26.30 6.11 -7.19
CA VAL A 227 -27.43 7.04 -6.96
C VAL A 227 -28.68 6.55 -7.69
N GLU A 228 -28.56 6.17 -8.97
CA GLU A 228 -29.69 5.61 -9.75
C GLU A 228 -30.29 4.35 -9.10
N LYS A 229 -29.46 3.57 -8.41
CA LYS A 229 -29.86 2.35 -7.69
C LYS A 229 -30.33 2.59 -6.25
N GLY A 230 -30.35 3.83 -5.78
CA GLY A 230 -30.72 4.18 -4.40
C GLY A 230 -29.71 3.73 -3.34
N ILE A 231 -28.46 3.42 -3.72
CA ILE A 231 -27.38 3.03 -2.81
C ILE A 231 -26.73 4.28 -2.19
N PHE A 232 -26.60 5.34 -2.97
CA PHE A 232 -26.04 6.63 -2.54
C PHE A 232 -27.11 7.71 -2.58
N GLU A 233 -27.01 8.65 -1.65
CA GLU A 233 -27.96 9.74 -1.49
C GLU A 233 -27.40 11.00 -2.14
N LYS A 234 -28.17 11.60 -3.05
CA LYS A 234 -27.91 12.97 -3.54
C LYS A 234 -28.67 13.94 -2.64
N ILE A 235 -27.95 14.84 -1.98
CA ILE A 235 -28.53 15.83 -1.06
C ILE A 235 -28.90 17.13 -1.79
N GLU A 236 -29.60 18.04 -1.09
CA GLU A 236 -30.15 19.28 -1.65
C GLU A 236 -29.11 20.16 -2.37
N ASP A 237 -27.88 20.25 -1.85
CA ASP A 237 -26.82 21.07 -2.45
C ASP A 237 -26.23 20.45 -3.74
N GLY A 238 -26.66 19.25 -4.13
CA GLY A 238 -26.21 18.52 -5.30
C GLY A 238 -25.08 17.53 -5.04
N SER A 239 -24.49 17.52 -3.86
CA SER A 239 -23.45 16.56 -3.44
C SER A 239 -24.03 15.15 -3.30
N VAL A 240 -23.17 14.15 -3.39
CA VAL A 240 -23.54 12.74 -3.19
C VAL A 240 -22.83 12.18 -1.97
N LYS A 241 -23.57 11.53 -1.07
CA LYS A 241 -23.06 10.93 0.16
C LYS A 241 -23.54 9.50 0.37
N LEU A 242 -22.89 8.82 1.33
CA LEU A 242 -23.26 7.52 1.87
C LEU A 242 -23.29 7.63 3.40
N ASP A 243 -24.41 7.24 4.01
CA ASP A 243 -24.51 7.14 5.48
C ASP A 243 -24.01 5.77 5.95
N LEU A 244 -22.90 5.77 6.69
CA LEU A 244 -22.30 4.58 7.32
C LEU A 244 -22.33 4.67 8.85
N LYS A 245 -23.33 5.37 9.43
CA LYS A 245 -23.47 5.48 10.90
C LYS A 245 -23.70 4.13 11.56
N LYS A 246 -24.42 3.21 10.92
CA LYS A 246 -24.68 1.86 11.47
C LYS A 246 -23.39 1.05 11.63
N GLU A 247 -22.40 1.35 10.81
CA GLU A 247 -21.06 0.75 10.78
C GLU A 247 -20.05 1.55 11.61
N GLY A 248 -20.48 2.65 12.26
CA GLY A 248 -19.62 3.51 13.07
C GLY A 248 -18.68 4.43 12.27
N LEU A 249 -18.88 4.58 10.96
CA LEU A 249 -18.00 5.36 10.08
C LEU A 249 -18.54 6.77 9.75
N GLY A 250 -19.78 7.06 10.15
CA GLY A 250 -20.45 8.34 9.93
C GLY A 250 -20.83 8.56 8.46
N GLU A 251 -21.10 9.81 8.08
CA GLU A 251 -21.43 10.16 6.70
C GLU A 251 -20.16 10.37 5.87
N LYS A 252 -20.14 9.82 4.65
CA LYS A 252 -19.05 9.97 3.68
C LYS A 252 -19.54 10.66 2.43
N TYR A 253 -18.92 11.78 2.09
CA TYR A 253 -19.15 12.46 0.82
C TYR A 253 -18.33 11.77 -0.28
N LEU A 254 -18.97 11.54 -1.42
CA LEU A 254 -18.41 10.84 -2.58
C LEU A 254 -18.22 11.82 -3.75
N LEU A 255 -19.21 12.67 -4.01
CA LEU A 255 -19.13 13.75 -5.01
C LEU A 255 -19.49 15.07 -4.36
N ARG A 256 -18.80 16.14 -4.77
CA ARG A 256 -19.17 17.52 -4.41
C ARG A 256 -20.36 18.00 -5.25
N ALA A 257 -20.98 19.10 -4.83
CA ALA A 257 -22.04 19.80 -5.54
C ALA A 257 -21.71 20.12 -7.02
N ASP A 258 -20.45 20.48 -7.30
CA ASP A 258 -19.95 20.75 -8.66
C ASP A 258 -19.70 19.48 -9.50
N GLY A 259 -19.99 18.30 -8.95
CA GLY A 259 -19.81 17.00 -9.61
C GLY A 259 -18.38 16.47 -9.60
N THR A 260 -17.43 17.16 -8.96
CA THR A 260 -16.04 16.71 -8.84
C THR A 260 -15.89 15.57 -7.81
N SER A 261 -14.99 14.64 -8.12
CA SER A 261 -14.70 13.48 -7.24
C SER A 261 -13.86 13.87 -6.03
N LEU A 262 -14.14 13.24 -4.90
CA LEU A 262 -13.26 13.19 -3.73
C LEU A 262 -12.28 12.02 -3.82
N TYR A 263 -11.26 11.99 -2.96
CA TYR A 263 -10.26 10.91 -2.96
C TYR A 263 -10.88 9.53 -2.70
N ILE A 264 -11.88 9.43 -1.82
CA ILE A 264 -12.61 8.18 -1.55
C ILE A 264 -13.34 7.61 -2.78
N THR A 265 -13.60 8.45 -3.78
CA THR A 265 -14.28 8.06 -5.01
C THR A 265 -13.31 7.53 -6.05
N GLN A 266 -12.02 7.86 -5.94
CA GLN A 266 -10.97 7.43 -6.88
C GLN A 266 -10.54 6.00 -6.59
#